data_AF-A0A9D6V5B5-F1
#
_entry.id   AF-A0A9D6V5B5-F1
#
_cell.length_a   1.000
_cell.length_b   1.000
_cell.length_c   1.000
_cell.angle_alpha   90.00
_cell.angle_beta   90.00
_cell.angle_gamma   90.00
#
_symmetry.space_group_name_H-M   'P 1'
#
loop_
_entity.id
_entity.type
_entity.pdbx_description
1 polymer ?
#
loop_
_entity_poly.entity_id
_entity_poly.type
_entity_poly.pdbx_seq_one_letter_code
_entity_poly.pdbx_strand_id
1 'polypeptide(L)'
;MTISAAFFLSPNGHLVHVPQNHISTVIAEPENFGLTREEIEALYREYGERVGVEGKARREILLKIIADGWIRIRRYPNKYWSVTAASLIPLVQDRLREWAGKMLAGINGFKESDRYMPVKVSTASGESLCTIGDLAEGTCPR
;
A
#
# COMPACT_ATOMS: atom_id res chain seq x y z
N MET A 1 -12.97 -18.75 -1.59
CA MET A 1 -11.60 -18.44 -2.06
C MET A 1 -11.29 -17.00 -1.67
N THR A 2 -10.41 -16.78 -0.69
CA THR A 2 -9.99 -15.42 -0.32
C THR A 2 -8.95 -14.96 -1.33
N ILE A 3 -9.33 -14.07 -2.23
CA ILE A 3 -8.46 -13.54 -3.29
C ILE A 3 -7.35 -12.72 -2.61
N SER A 4 -6.08 -12.96 -2.99
CA SER A 4 -5.01 -12.05 -2.61
C SER A 4 -5.26 -10.72 -3.31
N ALA A 5 -5.42 -9.66 -2.53
CA ALA A 5 -5.68 -8.31 -3.02
C ALA A 5 -4.49 -7.41 -2.70
N ALA A 6 -4.18 -6.49 -3.60
CA ALA A 6 -3.13 -5.50 -3.41
C ALA A 6 -3.62 -4.15 -3.92
N PHE A 7 -3.24 -3.10 -3.22
CA PHE A 7 -3.61 -1.73 -3.56
C PHE A 7 -2.47 -0.76 -3.28
N PHE A 8 -2.56 0.38 -3.92
CA PHE A 8 -2.00 1.62 -3.46
C PHE A 8 -3.13 2.57 -3.06
N LEU A 9 -2.96 3.31 -1.98
CA LEU A 9 -3.83 4.41 -1.61
C LEU A 9 -3.04 5.71 -1.80
N SER A 10 -3.54 6.58 -2.69
CA SER A 10 -2.84 7.78 -3.11
C SER A 10 -2.80 8.85 -2.02
N PRO A 11 -1.91 9.84 -2.14
CA PRO A 11 -1.90 11.01 -1.27
C PRO A 11 -3.21 11.83 -1.30
N ASN A 12 -4.16 11.53 -2.18
CA ASN A 12 -5.47 12.19 -2.23
C ASN A 12 -6.62 11.23 -1.85
N GLY A 13 -6.31 10.03 -1.35
CA GLY A 13 -7.30 9.04 -0.92
C GLY A 13 -7.88 8.17 -2.03
N HIS A 14 -7.30 8.20 -3.24
CA HIS A 14 -7.74 7.34 -4.34
C HIS A 14 -7.14 5.94 -4.22
N LEU A 15 -7.97 4.90 -4.33
CA LEU A 15 -7.56 3.50 -4.21
C LEU A 15 -7.24 2.91 -5.58
N VAL A 16 -5.97 2.61 -5.84
CA VAL A 16 -5.48 2.00 -7.07
C VAL A 16 -5.31 0.50 -6.85
N HIS A 17 -5.98 -0.32 -7.65
CA HIS A 17 -5.84 -1.78 -7.59
C HIS A 17 -4.53 -2.24 -8.25
N VAL A 18 -3.89 -3.23 -7.65
CA VAL A 18 -2.62 -3.81 -8.10
C VAL A 18 -2.88 -5.26 -8.55
N PRO A 19 -3.02 -5.52 -9.87
CA PRO A 19 -3.46 -6.81 -10.38
C PRO A 19 -2.40 -7.91 -10.31
N GLN A 20 -1.11 -7.54 -10.40
CA GLN A 20 0.01 -8.50 -10.40
C GLN A 20 0.92 -8.29 -9.19
N ASN A 21 1.62 -7.15 -9.15
CA ASN A 21 2.47 -6.76 -8.05
C ASN A 21 2.68 -5.24 -8.04
N HIS A 22 3.05 -4.68 -6.90
CA HIS A 22 3.15 -3.23 -6.71
C HIS A 22 4.12 -2.55 -7.69
N ILE A 23 5.27 -3.17 -7.98
CA ILE A 23 6.27 -2.55 -8.85
C ILE A 23 5.82 -2.53 -10.31
N SER A 24 5.13 -3.57 -10.79
CA SER A 24 4.57 -3.61 -12.15
C SER A 24 3.56 -2.49 -12.39
N THR A 25 2.72 -2.16 -11.39
CA THR A 25 1.77 -1.04 -11.48
C THR A 25 2.51 0.30 -11.59
N VAL A 26 3.58 0.50 -10.81
CA VAL A 26 4.39 1.73 -10.89
C VAL A 26 5.12 1.85 -12.23
N ILE A 27 5.65 0.75 -12.77
CA ILE A 27 6.34 0.74 -14.07
C ILE A 27 5.37 0.97 -15.24
N ALA A 28 4.14 0.49 -15.12
CA ALA A 28 3.12 0.62 -16.16
C ALA A 28 2.67 2.07 -16.33
N GLU A 29 2.48 2.79 -15.22
CA GLU A 29 1.97 4.17 -15.18
C GLU A 29 2.78 5.04 -14.21
N PRO A 30 4.07 5.30 -14.47
CA PRO A 30 4.96 5.96 -13.53
C PRO A 30 4.53 7.39 -13.18
N GLU A 31 3.89 8.09 -14.13
CA GLU A 31 3.45 9.47 -13.97
C GLU A 31 2.38 9.60 -12.88
N ASN A 32 1.53 8.58 -12.72
CA ASN A 32 0.54 8.53 -11.66
C ASN A 32 1.20 8.54 -10.28
N PHE A 33 2.43 8.04 -10.16
CA PHE A 33 3.20 8.00 -8.92
C PHE A 33 4.21 9.15 -8.80
N GLY A 34 4.19 10.12 -9.72
CA GLY A 34 5.15 11.23 -9.73
C GLY A 34 6.56 10.83 -10.19
N LEU A 35 6.66 9.75 -10.97
CA LEU A 35 7.90 9.26 -11.54
C LEU A 35 7.87 9.34 -13.07
N THR A 36 9.04 9.28 -13.67
CA THR A 36 9.22 9.09 -15.12
C THR A 36 9.75 7.69 -15.41
N ARG A 37 9.56 7.22 -16.64
CA ARG A 37 10.15 5.96 -17.10
C ARG A 37 11.67 6.00 -17.02
N GLU A 38 12.26 7.15 -17.39
CA GLU A 38 13.70 7.39 -17.39
C GLU A 38 14.28 7.30 -15.97
N GLU A 39 13.61 7.87 -14.96
CA GLU A 39 14.02 7.74 -13.56
C GLU A 39 14.00 6.27 -13.10
N ILE A 40 12.96 5.51 -13.44
CA ILE A 40 12.86 4.10 -13.09
C ILE A 40 13.99 3.30 -13.74
N GLU A 41 14.20 3.49 -15.04
CA GLU A 41 15.24 2.78 -15.79
C GLU A 41 16.64 3.14 -15.31
N ALA A 42 16.89 4.40 -14.97
CA ALA A 42 18.15 4.85 -14.40
C ALA A 42 18.45 4.14 -13.08
N LEU A 43 17.45 4.01 -12.21
CA LEU A 43 17.62 3.35 -10.92
C LEU A 43 17.89 1.85 -11.06
N TYR A 44 17.16 1.17 -11.95
CA TYR A 44 17.44 -0.23 -12.26
C TYR A 44 18.85 -0.43 -12.82
N ARG A 45 19.30 0.48 -13.69
CA ARG A 45 20.65 0.47 -14.25
C ARG A 45 21.73 0.70 -13.20
N GLU A 46 21.51 1.62 -12.26
CA GLU A 46 22.43 1.91 -11.16
C GLU A 46 22.74 0.65 -10.33
N TYR A 47 21.72 -0.17 -10.08
CA TYR A 47 21.88 -1.43 -9.35
C TYR A 47 22.29 -2.63 -10.21
N GLY A 48 22.45 -2.45 -11.53
CA GLY A 48 22.71 -3.55 -12.46
C GLY A 48 21.54 -4.56 -12.54
N GLU A 49 20.33 -4.12 -12.23
CA GLU A 49 19.11 -4.93 -12.17
C GLU A 49 18.30 -4.76 -13.45
N ARG A 50 17.64 -5.83 -13.92
CA ARG A 50 16.67 -5.72 -15.04
C ARG A 50 15.39 -5.06 -14.55
N VAL A 51 14.84 -4.11 -15.30
CA VAL A 51 13.57 -3.45 -14.97
C VAL A 51 12.47 -4.47 -14.63
N GLY A 52 11.81 -4.25 -13.49
CA GLY A 52 10.73 -5.10 -12.99
C GLY A 52 11.17 -6.28 -12.12
N VAL A 53 12.47 -6.55 -11.97
CA VAL A 53 12.91 -7.58 -11.02
C VAL A 53 12.78 -7.10 -9.58
N GLU A 54 12.52 -8.06 -8.70
CA GLU A 54 12.56 -7.86 -7.26
C GLU A 54 14.02 -7.68 -6.83
N GLY A 55 14.33 -6.54 -6.21
CA GLY A 55 15.71 -6.14 -5.92
C GLY A 55 15.81 -4.80 -5.19
N LYS A 56 17.00 -4.21 -5.20
CA LYS A 56 17.30 -2.92 -4.58
C LYS A 56 16.58 -1.78 -5.29
N ALA A 57 16.54 -1.77 -6.62
CA ALA A 57 15.88 -0.72 -7.40
C ALA A 57 14.38 -0.66 -7.06
N ARG A 58 13.72 -1.83 -7.02
CA ARG A 58 12.32 -1.91 -6.58
C ARG A 58 12.12 -1.33 -5.17
N ARG A 59 12.99 -1.70 -4.22
CA ARG A 59 12.87 -1.24 -2.84
C ARG A 59 12.94 0.28 -2.79
N GLU A 60 13.88 0.87 -3.51
CA GLU A 60 14.08 2.31 -3.53
C GLU A 60 12.93 3.06 -4.23
N ILE A 61 12.44 2.57 -5.37
CA ILE A 61 11.22 3.12 -6.01
C ILE A 61 10.05 3.13 -5.04
N LEU A 62 9.80 2.00 -4.35
CA LEU A 62 8.70 1.90 -3.40
C LEU A 62 8.89 2.83 -2.20
N LEU A 63 10.12 2.99 -1.70
CA LEU A 63 10.40 3.91 -0.61
C LEU A 63 10.18 5.37 -1.04
N LYS A 64 10.59 5.74 -2.27
CA LYS A 64 10.37 7.08 -2.83
C LYS A 64 8.88 7.42 -2.87
N ILE A 65 8.06 6.59 -3.52
CA ILE A 65 6.61 6.87 -3.61
C ILE A 65 5.93 6.87 -2.24
N ILE A 66 6.38 6.02 -1.30
CA ILE A 66 5.83 6.00 0.06
C ILE A 66 6.20 7.29 0.80
N ALA A 67 7.42 7.80 0.64
CA ALA A 67 7.84 9.09 1.17
C ALA A 67 7.00 10.25 0.59
N ASP A 68 6.60 10.13 -0.68
CA ASP A 68 5.69 11.08 -1.36
C ASP A 68 4.21 10.93 -0.94
N GLY A 69 3.93 10.10 0.07
CA GLY A 69 2.62 9.98 0.70
C GLY A 69 1.74 8.85 0.16
N TRP A 70 2.25 8.02 -0.73
CA TRP A 70 1.56 6.79 -1.14
C TRP A 70 1.56 5.76 -0.02
N ILE A 71 0.46 5.04 0.11
CA ILE A 71 0.32 3.97 1.09
C ILE A 71 0.21 2.64 0.34
N ARG A 72 1.13 1.72 0.62
CA ARG A 72 1.09 0.37 0.05
C ARG A 72 0.21 -0.52 0.91
N ILE A 73 -0.74 -1.22 0.29
CA ILE A 73 -1.66 -2.12 0.99
C ILE A 73 -1.61 -3.49 0.33
N ARG A 74 -1.49 -4.56 1.11
CA ARG A 74 -1.48 -5.95 0.64
C ARG A 74 -2.25 -6.87 1.56
N ARG A 75 -3.20 -7.62 1.03
CA ARG A 75 -3.86 -8.72 1.72
C ARG A 75 -3.07 -10.00 1.56
N TYR A 76 -2.59 -10.54 2.68
CA TYR A 76 -2.12 -11.92 2.76
C TYR A 76 -3.30 -12.80 3.17
N PRO A 77 -3.83 -13.66 2.29
CA PRO A 77 -5.01 -14.48 2.58
C PRO A 77 -4.90 -15.21 3.92
N ASN A 78 -5.97 -15.17 4.71
CA ASN A 78 -6.11 -15.82 6.03
C ASN A 78 -5.03 -15.45 7.06
N LYS A 79 -4.27 -14.36 6.84
CA LYS A 79 -3.23 -13.90 7.78
C LYS A 79 -3.51 -12.49 8.29
N TYR A 80 -3.33 -11.49 7.43
CA TYR A 80 -3.47 -10.08 7.78
C TYR A 80 -3.48 -9.19 6.53
N TRP A 81 -3.85 -7.93 6.71
CA TRP A 81 -3.54 -6.83 5.82
C TRP A 81 -2.21 -6.20 6.22
N SER A 82 -1.30 -6.05 5.27
CA SER A 82 -0.05 -5.32 5.43
C SER A 82 -0.20 -3.94 4.83
N VAL A 83 -0.01 -2.92 5.65
CA VAL A 83 -0.02 -1.52 5.26
C VAL A 83 1.38 -0.98 5.45
N THR A 84 1.89 -0.23 4.47
CA THR A 84 3.17 0.49 4.60
C THR A 84 2.94 1.94 4.22
N ALA A 85 3.26 2.85 5.14
CA ALA A 85 3.13 4.29 4.99
C ALA A 85 4.40 4.98 5.51
N ALA A 86 4.67 6.22 5.10
CA ALA A 86 5.82 6.95 5.64
C ALA A 86 5.68 7.21 7.15
N SER A 87 4.50 7.65 7.59
CA SER A 87 4.17 7.98 8.97
C SER A 87 2.68 7.82 9.24
N LEU A 88 2.29 7.80 10.52
CA LEU A 88 0.90 7.77 10.97
C LEU A 88 0.41 9.15 11.42
N ILE A 89 0.69 10.20 10.63
CA ILE A 89 0.08 11.51 10.86
C ILE A 89 -1.46 11.43 10.75
N PRO A 90 -2.23 12.34 11.38
CA PRO A 90 -3.69 12.28 11.39
C PRO A 90 -4.32 12.10 10.01
N LEU A 91 -3.79 12.80 9.00
CA LEU A 91 -4.24 12.69 7.62
C LEU A 91 -4.10 11.28 7.02
N VAL A 92 -3.02 10.56 7.34
CA VAL A 92 -2.82 9.17 6.91
C VAL A 92 -3.76 8.24 7.67
N GLN A 93 -3.97 8.48 8.97
CA GLN A 93 -4.92 7.71 9.79
C GLN A 93 -6.35 7.83 9.26
N ASP A 94 -6.79 9.04 8.90
CA ASP A 94 -8.13 9.26 8.34
C ASP A 94 -8.31 8.53 7.01
N ARG A 95 -7.29 8.56 6.14
CA ARG A 95 -7.32 7.79 4.87
C ARG A 95 -7.39 6.29 5.09
N LEU A 96 -6.63 5.78 6.06
CA LEU A 96 -6.66 4.37 6.44
C LEU A 96 -8.02 3.98 7.03
N ARG A 97 -8.63 4.86 7.84
CA ARG A 97 -9.99 4.68 8.36
C ARG A 97 -11.01 4.58 7.23
N GLU A 98 -10.98 5.53 6.29
CA GLU A 98 -11.87 5.52 5.12
C GLU A 98 -11.68 4.27 4.26
N TRP A 99 -10.42 3.88 4.01
CA TRP A 99 -10.11 2.66 3.27
C TRP A 99 -10.68 1.43 3.98
N ALA A 100 -10.46 1.29 5.28
CA ALA A 100 -10.95 0.17 6.08
C ALA A 100 -12.48 0.10 6.05
N GLY A 101 -13.17 1.24 6.21
CA GLY A 101 -14.62 1.34 6.09
C GLY A 101 -15.13 0.91 4.71
N LYS A 102 -14.52 1.40 3.63
CA LYS A 102 -14.85 1.00 2.25
C LYS A 102 -14.63 -0.50 2.03
N MET A 103 -13.57 -1.07 2.62
CA MET A 103 -13.25 -2.49 2.47
C MET A 103 -14.21 -3.40 3.25
N LEU A 104 -14.70 -2.95 4.40
CA LEU A 104 -15.76 -3.65 5.15
C LEU A 104 -17.13 -3.56 4.47
N ALA A 105 -17.47 -2.41 3.88
CA ALA A 105 -18.71 -2.23 3.13
C ALA A 105 -18.71 -3.02 1.81
N GLY A 106 -17.54 -3.10 1.17
CA GLY A 106 -17.34 -3.65 -0.16
C GLY A 106 -17.14 -2.54 -1.18
N ILE A 107 -16.05 -2.59 -1.95
CA ILE A 107 -15.70 -1.62 -2.99
C ILE A 107 -15.03 -2.31 -4.18
N ASN A 108 -15.46 -1.99 -5.40
CA ASN A 108 -14.88 -2.51 -6.65
C ASN A 108 -14.72 -4.05 -6.67
N GLY A 109 -15.68 -4.78 -6.09
CA GLY A 109 -15.64 -6.25 -6.01
C GLY A 109 -14.79 -6.83 -4.87
N PHE A 110 -14.15 -5.99 -4.05
CA PHE A 110 -13.38 -6.40 -2.89
C PHE A 110 -14.17 -6.15 -1.60
N LYS A 111 -14.18 -7.13 -0.71
CA LYS A 111 -14.79 -7.00 0.62
C LYS A 111 -13.99 -7.81 1.64
N GLU A 112 -13.63 -7.19 2.75
CA GLU A 112 -13.22 -7.92 3.95
C GLU A 112 -14.45 -8.19 4.80
N SER A 113 -14.77 -9.46 5.01
CA SER A 113 -15.96 -9.84 5.79
C SER A 113 -15.63 -10.05 7.26
N ASP A 114 -14.35 -10.29 7.57
CA ASP A 114 -13.87 -10.44 8.94
C ASP A 114 -13.42 -9.09 9.50
N ARG A 115 -14.24 -8.48 10.36
CA ARG A 115 -13.90 -7.22 11.05
C ARG A 115 -12.68 -7.36 11.96
N TYR A 116 -12.38 -8.57 12.43
CA TYR A 116 -11.24 -8.86 13.29
C TYR A 116 -9.98 -9.20 12.50
N MET A 117 -10.03 -9.16 11.16
CA MET A 117 -8.87 -9.40 10.32
C MET A 117 -7.73 -8.45 10.72
N PRO A 118 -6.56 -8.98 11.11
CA PRO A 118 -5.48 -8.12 11.56
C PRO A 118 -4.98 -7.20 10.44
N VAL A 119 -4.63 -5.97 10.81
CA VAL A 119 -3.95 -4.98 9.99
C VAL A 119 -2.64 -4.66 10.68
N LYS A 120 -1.55 -4.97 9.98
CA LYS A 120 -0.18 -4.61 10.37
C LYS A 120 0.21 -3.35 9.61
N VAL A 121 0.35 -2.23 10.32
CA VAL A 121 0.80 -0.96 9.75
C VAL A 121 2.28 -0.76 10.07
N SER A 122 3.13 -0.76 9.05
CA SER A 122 4.56 -0.51 9.17
C SER A 122 4.89 0.90 8.67
N THR A 123 5.64 1.64 9.47
CA THR A 123 6.16 2.98 9.15
C THR A 123 7.66 3.06 9.42
N ALA A 124 8.29 4.20 9.09
CA ALA A 124 9.69 4.43 9.44
C ALA A 124 9.92 4.45 10.97
N SER A 125 8.92 4.83 11.77
CA SER A 125 8.99 4.91 13.23
C SER A 125 8.67 3.60 13.96
N GLY A 126 8.19 2.58 13.26
CA GLY A 126 7.84 1.30 13.87
C GLY A 126 6.59 0.66 13.27
N GLU A 127 6.06 -0.32 13.98
CA GLU A 127 4.90 -1.11 13.56
C GLU A 127 3.77 -1.02 14.58
N SER A 128 2.54 -0.87 14.08
CA SER A 128 1.30 -0.92 14.85
C SER A 128 0.46 -2.10 14.38
N LEU A 129 -0.22 -2.77 15.31
CA LEU A 129 -1.11 -3.88 15.02
C LEU A 129 -2.51 -3.56 15.57
N CYS A 130 -3.52 -3.69 14.72
CA CYS A 130 -4.92 -3.58 15.10
C CYS A 130 -5.77 -4.43 14.15
N THR A 131 -7.09 -4.41 14.29
CA THR A 131 -7.99 -5.05 13.33
C THR A 131 -8.47 -4.06 12.28
N ILE A 132 -9.00 -4.55 11.16
CA ILE A 132 -9.62 -3.68 10.15
C ILE A 132 -10.86 -2.95 10.70
N GLY A 133 -11.57 -3.56 11.66
CA GLY A 133 -12.64 -2.92 12.42
C GLY A 133 -12.15 -1.75 13.26
N ASP A 134 -11.09 -1.95 14.06
CA ASP A 134 -10.49 -0.89 14.88
C ASP A 134 -10.02 0.28 14.01
N LEU A 135 -9.42 -0.04 12.86
CA LEU A 135 -8.95 0.97 11.92
C LEU A 135 -10.12 1.78 11.34
N ALA A 136 -11.24 1.13 10.99
CA ALA A 136 -12.44 1.80 10.49
C ALA A 136 -13.17 2.64 11.57
N GLU A 137 -13.05 2.26 12.83
CA GLU A 137 -13.63 2.99 13.97
C GLU A 137 -12.69 4.07 14.51
N GLY A 138 -11.41 4.07 14.09
CA GLY A 138 -10.40 5.02 14.57
C GLY A 138 -9.87 4.70 15.97
N THR A 139 -10.01 3.45 16.42
CA THR A 139 -9.56 2.96 17.74
C THR A 139 -8.20 2.26 17.68
N CYS A 140 -7.60 2.15 16.49
CA CYS A 140 -6.25 1.60 16.31
C CYS A 140 -5.21 2.43 17.11
N PRO A 141 -4.34 1.80 17.92
CA PRO A 141 -3.37 2.49 18.77
C PRO A 141 -2.35 3.30 17.94
N ARG A 142 -1.98 4.47 18.48
CA ARG A 142 -1.04 5.42 17.90
C ARG A 142 0.40 5.01 18.13
#